data_AF-A0A383CST1-F1
#
_entry.id   AF-A0A383CST1-F1
#
_cell.length_a   1.000
_cell.length_b   1.000
_cell.length_c   1.000
_cell.angle_alpha   90.00
_cell.angle_beta   90.00
_cell.angle_gamma   90.00
#
_symmetry.space_group_name_H-M   'P 1'
#
loop_
_entity.id
_entity.type
_entity.pdbx_description
1 polymer ?
#
loop_
_entity_poly.entity_id
_entity_poly.type
_entity_poly.pdbx_seq_one_letter_code
_entity_poly.pdbx_strand_id
1 'polypeptide(L)' 'MKYQHKIIKKMKIYDGFFKLHELTFLHKKHNGQWSNEVKREIFSGASVATVLPYDPIK' A
#
# COMPACT_ATOMS: atom_id res chain seq x y z
N MET A 1 -12.66 -8.23 -9.79
CA MET A 1 -12.97 -8.12 -8.35
C MET A 1 -13.13 -6.65 -7.98
N LYS A 2 -14.27 -6.24 -7.42
CA LYS A 2 -14.50 -4.85 -6.98
C LYS A 2 -14.01 -4.73 -5.53
N TYR A 3 -12.93 -3.98 -5.30
CA TYR A 3 -12.38 -3.81 -3.95
C TYR A 3 -13.38 -3.07 -3.06
N GLN A 4 -13.85 -3.69 -1.97
CA GLN A 4 -14.78 -3.09 -1.03
C GLN A 4 -14.01 -2.46 0.14
N HIS A 5 -13.50 -1.25 -0.08
CA HIS A 5 -12.83 -0.43 0.94
C HIS A 5 -13.27 1.03 0.86
N LYS A 6 -13.12 1.75 1.98
CA LYS A 6 -13.39 3.18 2.08
C LYS A 6 -12.21 3.84 2.78
N ILE A 7 -11.56 4.79 2.10
CA ILE A 7 -10.53 5.63 2.70
C ILE A 7 -11.23 6.72 3.51
N ILE A 8 -10.89 6.82 4.80
CA ILE A 8 -11.41 7.84 5.72
C ILE A 8 -10.47 9.03 5.75
N LYS A 9 -9.17 8.77 5.91
CA LYS A 9 -8.15 9.81 6.03
C LYS A 9 -6.88 9.36 5.35
N LYS A 10 -6.22 10.30 4.68
CA LYS A 10 -4.86 10.14 4.19
C LYS A 10 -4.06 11.36 4.62
N MET A 11 -2.99 11.14 5.35
CA MET A 11 -2.12 12.19 5.87
C MET A 11 -0.69 11.92 5.43
N LYS A 12 0.00 12.93 4.94
CA LYS A 12 1.43 12.82 4.68
C LYS A 12 2.16 13.12 5.98
N ILE A 13 2.87 12.13 6.51
CA ILE A 13 3.60 12.25 7.78
C ILE A 13 5.10 12.49 7.57
N TYR A 14 5.61 12.20 6.36
CA TYR A 14 6.95 12.59 5.92
C TYR A 14 6.97 12.86 4.41
N ASP A 15 7.72 13.89 3.98
CA ASP A 15 7.78 14.36 2.58
C ASP A 15 9.22 14.69 2.15
N GLY A 16 10.06 13.66 2.04
CA GLY A 16 11.42 13.78 1.52
C GLY A 16 11.57 13.11 0.14
N PHE A 17 12.79 12.60 -0.14
CA PHE A 17 13.03 11.77 -1.33
C PHE A 17 12.07 10.57 -1.39
N PHE A 18 11.89 9.91 -0.24
CA PHE A 18 10.79 8.98 -0.02
C PHE A 18 9.65 9.66 0.73
N LYS A 19 8.44 9.17 0.54
CA LYS A 19 7.24 9.69 1.21
C LYS A 19 6.67 8.65 2.15
N LEU A 20 6.17 9.10 3.29
CA LEU A 20 5.44 8.29 4.24
C LEU A 20 4.04 8.88 4.45
N HIS A 21 3.02 8.05 4.28
CA HIS A 21 1.64 8.44 4.48
C HIS A 21 1.00 7.60 5.57
N GLU A 22 0.29 8.21 6.50
CA GLU A 22 -0.67 7.51 7.35
C GLU A 22 -2.01 7.42 6.60
N LEU A 23 -2.54 6.21 6.44
CA LEU A 23 -3.83 5.93 5.84
C LEU A 23 -4.76 5.30 6.88
N THR A 24 -5.92 5.93 7.09
CA THR A 24 -7.03 5.36 7.86
C THR A 24 -8.12 4.90 6.90
N PHE A 25 -8.53 3.65 6.99
CA PHE A 25 -9.54 3.08 6.09
C PHE A 25 -10.38 1.99 6.76
N LEU A 26 -11.51 1.69 6.12
CA LEU A 26 -12.38 0.56 6.41
C LEU A 26 -12.34 -0.40 5.22
N HIS A 27 -12.47 -1.69 5.47
CA HIS A 27 -12.63 -2.69 4.43
C HIS A 27 -13.68 -3.72 4.84
N LYS A 28 -14.24 -4.43 3.84
CA LYS A 28 -15.11 -5.57 4.10
C LYS A 28 -14.27 -6.79 4.48
N LYS A 29 -14.53 -7.33 5.67
CA LYS A 29 -13.98 -8.59 6.14
C LYS A 29 -14.54 -9.75 5.29
N HIS A 30 -13.91 -10.93 5.38
CA HIS A 30 -14.37 -12.13 4.65
C HIS A 30 -15.82 -12.53 4.98
N ASN A 31 -16.30 -12.24 6.19
CA ASN A 31 -17.69 -12.46 6.59
C ASN A 31 -18.67 -11.40 6.09
N GLY A 32 -18.25 -10.49 5.20
CA GLY A 32 -19.10 -9.45 4.62
C GLY A 32 -19.41 -8.28 5.54
N GLN A 33 -18.92 -8.25 6.79
CA GLN A 33 -19.07 -7.11 7.68
C GLN A 33 -17.98 -6.07 7.44
N TRP A 34 -18.23 -4.82 7.79
CA TRP A 34 -17.18 -3.79 7.81
C TRP A 34 -16.19 -4.06 8.95
N SER A 35 -14.92 -3.76 8.71
CA SER A 35 -13.90 -3.70 9.76
C SER A 35 -14.10 -2.49 10.66
N ASN A 36 -13.40 -2.46 11.79
CA ASN A 36 -13.14 -1.20 12.48
C ASN A 36 -12.16 -0.35 11.65
N GLU A 37 -11.93 0.90 12.07
CA GLU A 37 -10.91 1.74 11.44
C GLU A 37 -9.53 1.09 11.55
N VAL A 38 -8.88 0.94 10.40
CA VAL A 38 -7.51 0.42 10.31
C VAL A 38 -6.59 1.58 9.95
N LYS A 39 -5.54 1.79 10.75
CA LYS A 39 -4.46 2.74 10.47
C LYS A 39 -3.23 2.02 9.94
N ARG A 40 -2.62 2.54 8.87
CA ARG A 40 -1.38 2.03 8.28
C ARG A 40 -0.47 3.16 7.85
N GLU A 41 0.81 3.04 8.18
CA GLU A 41 1.85 3.85 7.57
C GLU A 41 2.30 3.18 6.27
N ILE A 42 2.28 3.94 5.19
CA ILE A 42 2.58 3.51 3.83
C ILE A 42 3.80 4.28 3.37
N PHE A 43 4.92 3.56 3.28
CA PHE A 43 6.14 4.04 2.65
C PHE A 43 6.01 3.93 1.13
N SER A 44 6.36 5.00 0.42
CA SER A 44 6.32 5.04 -1.04
C SER A 44 7.59 5.65 -1.60
N GLY A 45 8.22 4.93 -2.54
CA GLY A 45 9.32 5.40 -3.36
C GLY A 45 9.01 5.34 -4.85
N ALA A 46 10.03 5.45 -5.68
CA ALA A 46 9.89 5.30 -7.13
C ALA A 46 9.62 3.84 -7.52
N SER A 47 8.82 3.63 -8.56
CA SER A 47 8.71 2.32 -9.22
C SER A 47 10.04 1.98 -9.88
N VAL A 48 10.48 0.72 -9.75
CA VAL A 48 11.77 0.25 -10.26
C VAL A 48 11.60 -0.94 -11.20
N ALA A 49 12.55 -1.13 -12.11
CA ALA A 49 12.68 -2.32 -12.94
C ALA A 49 13.81 -3.21 -12.41
N THR A 50 13.70 -4.52 -12.61
CA THR A 50 14.74 -5.49 -12.24
C THR A 50 15.00 -6.40 -13.43
N VAL A 51 16.26 -6.76 -13.63
CA VAL A 51 16.71 -7.73 -14.62
C VAL A 51 17.35 -8.90 -13.87
N LEU A 52 17.07 -10.12 -14.30
CA LEU A 52 17.82 -11.31 -13.89
C LEU A 52 18.86 -11.62 -14.98
N PRO A 53 20.13 -11.26 -14.81
CA PRO A 53 21.17 -11.64 -15.76
C PRO A 53 21.33 -13.15 -15.72
N TYR A 54 21.34 -13.78 -16.89
CA TYR A 54 21.48 -15.23 -17.02
C TYR A 54 22.41 -15.54 -18.19
N ASP A 55 23.42 -16.35 -17.92
CA ASP A 55 24.27 -16.98 -18.92
C ASP A 55 23.93 -18.48 -18.93
N PRO A 56 23.21 -19.00 -19.94
CA PRO A 56 22.82 -20.41 -19.98
C PRO A 56 23.97 -21.39 -20.21
N ILE A 57 25.17 -20.90 -20.54
CA ILE A 57 26.33 -21.70 -20.89
C ILE A 57 27.30 -21.81 -19.69
N LYS A 58 27.09 -21.02 -18.62
CA LYS A 58 27.88 -21.04 -17.37
C LYS A 58 27.06 -21.45 -16.15
#